data_AF-A0AAD6ZHE7-F1
#
_entry.id   AF-A0AAD6ZHE7-F1
#
_cell.length_a   1.000
_cell.length_b   1.000
_cell.length_c   1.000
_cell.angle_alpha   90.00
_cell.angle_beta   90.00
_cell.angle_gamma   90.00
#
_symmetry.space_group_name_H-M   'P 1'
#
loop_
_entity.id
_entity.type
_entity.pdbx_description
1 polymer ?
#
loop_
_entity_poly.entity_id
_entity_poly.type
_entity_poly.pdbx_seq_one_letter_code
_entity_poly.pdbx_strand_id
1 'polypeptide(L)'
;LRATSSGFLVSSSPVQSSSTPPCFPAMEILPEKARDMFLLSVEPTTALEGQLQEALRREQERNKTQKKRLVAMQSALVLNGAYVDLVHGQLAAQEKKKIEKKKGRLMGDGLPRLLTSREFVHRVTEFEKNAREKEEGLKQRKASREEKTAAMKDWKVLDDARKARNKVIKEEYTVWLKAWEAERDLAKLEHRRASWKKPTLKGLLFSPLPKP
;
A
#
# COMPACT_ATOMS: atom_id res chain seq x y z
N LEU A 1 2.69 10.02 -3.14
CA LEU A 1 3.61 9.14 -3.90
C LEU A 1 4.63 8.39 -3.04
N ARG A 2 5.19 8.96 -1.95
CA ARG A 2 6.14 8.22 -1.08
C ARG A 2 5.55 7.02 -0.32
N ALA A 3 4.24 6.97 -0.11
CA ALA A 3 3.56 5.92 0.66
C ALA A 3 2.96 4.79 -0.20
N THR A 4 3.25 4.73 -1.50
CA THR A 4 2.80 3.65 -2.38
C THR A 4 3.89 2.59 -2.54
N SER A 5 3.52 1.40 -3.04
CA SER A 5 4.47 0.31 -3.33
C SER A 5 5.60 0.75 -4.26
N SER A 6 5.37 1.72 -5.15
CA SER A 6 6.39 2.30 -6.05
C SER A 6 7.18 3.46 -5.44
N GLY A 7 7.02 3.75 -4.15
CA GLY A 7 7.70 4.87 -3.47
C GLY A 7 9.23 4.77 -3.52
N PHE A 8 9.77 3.55 -3.67
CA PHE A 8 11.22 3.32 -3.81
C PHE A 8 11.81 3.93 -5.08
N LEU A 9 11.03 4.12 -6.15
CA LEU A 9 11.51 4.70 -7.41
C LEU A 9 11.81 6.21 -7.30
N VAL A 10 11.20 6.88 -6.33
CA VAL A 10 11.33 8.34 -6.11
C VAL A 10 12.11 8.63 -4.82
N SER A 11 12.48 7.59 -4.08
CA SER A 11 13.24 7.68 -2.84
C SER A 11 14.73 7.81 -3.16
N SER A 12 15.40 8.76 -2.52
CA SER A 12 16.88 8.84 -2.53
C SER A 12 17.54 7.80 -1.62
N SER A 13 16.76 7.06 -0.83
CA SER A 13 17.28 6.01 0.05
C SER A 13 17.48 4.70 -0.72
N PRO A 14 18.55 3.93 -0.42
CA PRO A 14 18.78 2.63 -1.04
C PRO A 14 17.60 1.67 -0.87
N VAL A 15 17.35 0.83 -1.88
CA VAL A 15 16.34 -0.23 -1.82
C VAL A 15 16.65 -1.16 -0.65
N GLN A 16 15.63 -1.43 0.18
CA GLN A 16 15.72 -2.30 1.35
C GLN A 16 15.08 -3.64 1.07
N SER A 17 15.43 -4.68 1.84
CA SER A 17 14.84 -6.01 1.63
C SER A 17 13.33 -6.04 1.87
N SER A 18 12.82 -5.10 2.67
CA SER A 18 11.41 -4.92 2.99
C SER A 18 10.60 -4.21 1.89
N SER A 19 11.23 -3.65 0.85
CA SER A 19 10.47 -3.11 -0.26
C SER A 19 9.92 -4.25 -1.11
N THR A 20 8.61 -4.25 -1.36
CA THR A 20 7.96 -5.24 -2.23
C THR A 20 8.07 -4.78 -3.68
N PRO A 21 8.91 -5.42 -4.52
CA PRO A 21 8.91 -5.15 -5.95
C PRO A 21 7.57 -5.56 -6.56
N PRO A 22 7.16 -4.95 -7.69
CA PRO A 22 5.97 -5.38 -8.42
C PRO A 22 6.16 -6.83 -8.90
N CYS A 23 5.24 -7.70 -8.49
CA CYS A 23 5.16 -9.06 -9.01
C CYS A 23 4.37 -9.05 -10.32
N PHE A 24 4.98 -9.56 -11.39
CA PHE A 24 4.33 -9.71 -12.69
C PHE A 24 3.96 -11.18 -12.90
N PRO A 25 2.66 -11.53 -12.89
CA PRO A 25 2.25 -12.90 -13.18
C PRO A 25 2.56 -13.21 -14.65
N ALA A 26 3.38 -14.24 -14.86
CA ALA A 26 3.61 -14.81 -16.18
C ALA A 26 2.31 -15.47 -16.67
N MET A 27 1.76 -15.02 -17.80
CA MET A 27 0.57 -15.61 -18.41
C MET A 27 0.94 -16.83 -19.25
N GLU A 28 0.15 -17.91 -19.21
CA GLU A 28 0.46 -19.07 -20.04
C GLU A 28 0.35 -18.74 -21.54
N ILE A 29 1.46 -18.88 -22.27
CA ILE A 29 1.47 -18.77 -23.72
C ILE A 29 1.04 -20.12 -24.29
N LEU A 30 -0.17 -20.16 -24.85
CA LEU A 30 -0.66 -21.34 -25.57
C LEU A 30 0.31 -21.73 -26.68
N PRO A 31 0.47 -23.03 -27.00
CA PRO A 31 1.30 -23.49 -28.11
C PRO A 31 0.79 -22.92 -29.45
N GLU A 32 1.68 -22.83 -30.44
CA GLU A 32 1.31 -22.41 -31.79
C GLU A 32 0.40 -23.47 -32.42
N LYS A 33 -0.82 -23.05 -32.77
CA LYS A 33 -1.77 -23.90 -33.51
C LYS A 33 -1.72 -23.47 -34.96
N ALA A 34 -1.45 -24.42 -35.85
CA ALA A 34 -1.52 -24.21 -37.28
C ALA A 34 -3.00 -24.17 -37.70
N ARG A 35 -3.65 -23.02 -37.49
CA ARG A 35 -5.03 -22.79 -37.92
C ARG A 35 -5.05 -22.55 -39.42
N ASP A 36 -6.08 -23.07 -40.06
CA ASP A 36 -6.43 -22.71 -41.45
C ASP A 36 -5.34 -23.05 -42.49
N MET A 37 -4.45 -23.99 -42.17
CA MET A 37 -3.42 -24.47 -43.11
C MET A 37 -4.02 -25.03 -44.40
N PHE A 38 -5.20 -25.64 -44.32
CA PHE A 38 -5.91 -26.17 -45.46
C PHE A 38 -6.33 -25.07 -46.45
N LEU A 39 -6.62 -23.85 -45.98
CA LEU A 39 -6.98 -22.72 -46.86
C LEU A 39 -5.81 -22.22 -47.69
N LEU A 40 -4.57 -22.48 -47.24
CA LEU A 40 -3.36 -22.13 -47.96
C LEU A 40 -2.95 -23.18 -49.00
N SER A 41 -3.48 -24.40 -48.91
CA SER A 41 -3.21 -25.49 -49.87
C SER A 41 -4.21 -25.55 -51.03
N VAL A 42 -5.34 -24.85 -50.95
CA VAL A 42 -6.33 -24.80 -52.04
C VAL A 42 -5.83 -23.84 -53.13
N GLU A 43 -5.93 -24.23 -54.39
CA GLU A 43 -5.62 -23.33 -55.51
C GLU A 43 -6.73 -22.27 -55.68
N PRO A 44 -6.41 -20.97 -55.70
CA PRO A 44 -7.41 -19.92 -55.84
C PRO A 44 -7.99 -19.93 -57.25
N THR A 45 -9.32 -19.95 -57.35
CA THR A 45 -10.06 -19.91 -58.62
C THR A 45 -10.31 -18.47 -59.07
N THR A 46 -10.43 -17.54 -58.12
CA THR A 46 -10.67 -16.11 -58.39
C THR A 46 -9.50 -15.23 -57.95
N ALA A 47 -9.34 -14.06 -58.59
CA ALA A 47 -8.29 -13.10 -58.21
C ALA A 47 -8.43 -12.60 -56.76
N LEU A 48 -9.67 -12.50 -56.26
CA LEU A 48 -9.95 -12.12 -54.88
C LEU A 48 -9.46 -13.19 -53.90
N GLU A 49 -9.68 -14.47 -54.18
CA GLU A 49 -9.18 -15.58 -53.35
C GLU A 49 -7.65 -15.56 -53.25
N GLY A 50 -6.95 -15.27 -54.35
CA GLY A 50 -5.50 -15.12 -54.35
C GLY A 50 -5.04 -14.00 -53.41
N GLN A 51 -5.69 -12.84 -53.46
CA GLN A 51 -5.39 -11.71 -52.56
C GLN A 51 -5.69 -12.05 -51.09
N LEU A 52 -6.77 -12.77 -50.81
CA LEU A 52 -7.13 -13.21 -49.46
C LEU A 52 -6.13 -14.22 -48.91
N GLN A 53 -5.67 -15.18 -49.71
CA GLN A 53 -4.62 -16.11 -49.30
C GLN A 53 -3.30 -15.40 -48.99
N GLU A 54 -2.91 -14.41 -49.81
CA GLU A 54 -1.71 -13.62 -49.55
C GLU A 54 -1.84 -12.78 -48.27
N ALA A 55 -2.99 -12.16 -48.04
CA ALA A 55 -3.28 -11.46 -46.80
C ALA A 55 -3.23 -12.41 -45.58
N LEU A 56 -3.77 -13.63 -45.71
CA LEU A 56 -3.72 -14.66 -44.67
C LEU A 56 -2.27 -15.07 -44.34
N ARG A 57 -1.41 -15.28 -45.35
CA ARG A 57 0.02 -15.59 -45.12
C ARG A 57 0.71 -14.47 -44.35
N ARG A 58 0.52 -13.22 -44.78
CA ARG A 58 1.09 -12.03 -44.11
C ARG A 58 0.64 -11.93 -42.65
N GLU A 59 -0.65 -12.15 -42.39
CA GLU A 59 -1.19 -12.14 -41.03
C GLU A 59 -0.65 -13.28 -40.17
N GLN A 60 -0.54 -14.50 -40.72
CA GLN A 60 0.06 -15.62 -40.01
C GLN A 60 1.53 -15.38 -39.67
N GLU A 61 2.34 -14.87 -40.58
CA GLU A 61 3.75 -14.52 -40.33
C GLU A 61 3.90 -13.41 -39.28
N ARG A 62 3.03 -12.39 -39.35
CA ARG A 62 2.98 -11.32 -38.35
C ARG A 62 2.66 -11.88 -36.96
N ASN A 63 1.64 -12.73 -36.87
CA ASN A 63 1.23 -13.37 -35.61
C ASN A 63 2.33 -14.28 -35.05
N LYS A 64 3.01 -15.06 -35.92
CA LYS A 64 4.18 -15.87 -35.54
C LYS A 64 5.28 -15.01 -34.95
N THR A 65 5.59 -13.90 -35.60
CA THR A 65 6.63 -12.96 -35.15
C THR A 65 6.26 -12.32 -33.82
N GLN A 66 5.02 -11.86 -33.66
CA GLN A 66 4.52 -11.29 -32.40
C GLN A 66 4.57 -12.32 -31.27
N LYS A 67 4.15 -13.56 -31.52
CA LYS A 67 4.18 -14.63 -30.53
C LYS A 67 5.60 -14.96 -30.08
N LYS A 68 6.57 -15.04 -31.01
CA LYS A 68 7.99 -15.21 -30.67
C LYS A 68 8.50 -14.07 -29.78
N ARG A 69 8.13 -12.82 -30.08
CA ARG A 69 8.49 -11.65 -29.26
C ARG A 69 7.87 -11.71 -27.86
N LEU A 70 6.61 -12.13 -27.75
CA LEU A 70 5.94 -12.31 -26.46
C LEU A 70 6.62 -13.39 -25.60
N VAL A 71 6.98 -14.53 -26.20
CA VAL A 71 7.73 -15.59 -25.51
C VAL A 71 9.06 -15.06 -24.99
N ALA A 72 9.82 -14.32 -25.82
CA ALA A 72 11.08 -13.72 -25.41
C ALA A 72 10.88 -12.73 -24.24
N MET A 73 9.91 -11.82 -24.35
CA MET A 73 9.61 -10.85 -23.29
C MET A 73 9.20 -11.53 -21.98
N GLN A 74 8.35 -12.55 -22.05
CA GLN A 74 7.92 -13.29 -20.87
C GLN A 74 9.07 -14.08 -20.24
N SER A 75 9.92 -14.71 -21.05
CA SER A 75 11.11 -15.41 -20.54
C SER A 75 12.05 -14.45 -19.80
N ALA A 76 12.26 -13.24 -20.34
CA ALA A 76 13.05 -12.21 -19.69
C ALA A 76 12.41 -11.74 -18.37
N LEU A 77 11.08 -11.57 -18.34
CA LEU A 77 10.36 -11.21 -17.11
C LEU A 77 10.51 -12.27 -16.02
N VAL A 78 10.39 -13.56 -16.36
CA VAL A 78 10.56 -14.66 -15.40
C VAL A 78 11.99 -14.68 -14.85
N LEU A 79 13.00 -14.55 -15.72
CA LEU A 79 14.41 -14.50 -15.30
C LEU A 79 14.70 -13.29 -14.41
N ASN A 80 14.17 -12.12 -14.78
CA ASN A 80 14.32 -10.91 -13.98
C ASN A 80 13.65 -11.06 -12.61
N GLY A 81 12.46 -11.67 -12.55
CA GLY A 81 11.78 -11.96 -11.28
C GLY A 81 12.65 -12.83 -10.37
N ALA A 82 13.17 -13.96 -10.89
CA ALA A 82 14.04 -14.84 -10.13
C ALA A 82 15.34 -14.15 -9.68
N TYR A 83 15.93 -13.30 -10.53
CA TYR A 83 17.12 -12.53 -10.17
C TYR A 83 16.82 -11.52 -9.05
N VAL A 84 15.71 -10.80 -9.14
CA VAL A 84 15.26 -9.85 -8.11
C VAL A 84 15.07 -10.59 -6.78
N ASP A 85 14.41 -11.74 -6.77
CA ASP A 85 14.22 -12.54 -5.55
C ASP A 85 15.55 -12.93 -4.91
N LEU A 86 16.53 -13.35 -5.71
CA LEU A 86 17.87 -13.70 -5.24
C LEU A 86 18.60 -12.50 -4.63
N VAL A 87 18.57 -11.34 -5.30
CA VAL A 87 19.18 -10.09 -4.80
C VAL A 87 18.51 -9.64 -3.51
N HIS A 88 17.18 -9.70 -3.44
CA HIS A 88 16.44 -9.38 -2.22
C HIS A 88 16.81 -10.32 -1.07
N GLY A 89 16.97 -11.63 -1.33
CA GLY A 89 17.44 -12.60 -0.34
C GLY A 89 18.84 -12.27 0.19
N GLN A 90 19.77 -11.91 -0.70
CA GLN A 90 21.13 -11.50 -0.31
C GLN A 90 21.11 -10.21 0.52
N LEU A 91 20.30 -9.23 0.12
CA LEU A 91 20.17 -7.96 0.82
C LEU A 91 19.56 -8.16 2.21
N ALA A 92 18.53 -9.01 2.34
CA ALA A 92 17.96 -9.39 3.62
C ALA A 92 19.00 -10.05 4.54
N ALA A 93 19.82 -10.96 4.01
CA ALA A 93 20.89 -11.60 4.78
C ALA A 93 21.97 -10.58 5.22
N GLN A 94 22.33 -9.64 4.36
CA GLN A 94 23.30 -8.59 4.68
C GLN A 94 22.76 -7.63 5.75
N GLU A 95 21.50 -7.21 5.63
CA GLU A 95 20.82 -6.37 6.62
C GLU A 95 20.73 -7.07 7.97
N LYS A 96 20.34 -8.35 8.01
CA LYS A 96 20.35 -9.17 9.23
C LYS A 96 21.73 -9.24 9.86
N LYS A 97 22.78 -9.56 9.09
CA LYS A 97 24.17 -9.58 9.59
C LYS A 97 24.60 -8.22 10.15
N LYS A 98 24.20 -7.10 9.52
CA LYS A 98 24.49 -5.75 10.03
C LYS A 98 23.76 -5.48 11.35
N ILE A 99 22.51 -5.92 11.49
CA ILE A 99 21.73 -5.78 12.73
C ILE A 99 22.35 -6.63 13.84
N GLU A 100 22.74 -7.87 13.56
CA GLU A 100 23.39 -8.76 14.53
C GLU A 100 24.73 -8.20 15.01
N LYS A 101 25.54 -7.62 14.11
CA LYS A 101 26.77 -6.91 14.49
C LYS A 101 26.50 -5.70 15.41
N LYS A 102 25.34 -5.05 15.27
CA LYS A 102 24.93 -3.90 16.11
C LYS A 102 24.33 -4.31 17.45
N LYS A 103 23.83 -5.54 17.60
CA LYS A 103 23.50 -6.10 18.92
C LYS A 103 24.83 -6.32 19.63
N GLY A 104 25.27 -5.28 20.35
CA GLY A 104 26.57 -5.21 21.01
C GLY A 104 26.92 -6.55 21.64
N ARG A 105 27.98 -7.17 21.14
CA ARG A 105 28.53 -8.39 21.71
C ARG A 105 29.33 -7.96 22.94
N LEU A 106 29.21 -8.67 24.05
CA LEU A 106 30.04 -8.41 25.25
C LEU A 106 31.53 -8.32 24.88
N MET A 107 31.93 -9.17 23.93
CA MET A 107 33.26 -9.27 23.34
C MET A 107 33.12 -9.12 21.82
N GLY A 108 33.42 -7.93 21.27
CA GLY A 108 33.30 -7.64 19.83
C GLY A 108 34.54 -8.06 19.03
N ASP A 109 35.67 -8.18 19.72
CA ASP A 109 37.02 -8.15 19.16
C ASP A 109 37.53 -9.57 18.82
N GLY A 110 36.86 -10.62 19.28
CA GLY A 110 37.21 -12.02 19.03
C GLY A 110 38.47 -12.53 19.76
N LEU A 111 39.15 -11.67 20.53
CA LEU A 111 40.33 -12.00 21.31
C LEU A 111 39.98 -12.73 22.62
N PRO A 112 40.74 -13.77 23.01
CA PRO A 112 40.59 -14.40 24.31
C PRO A 112 40.95 -13.40 25.42
N ARG A 113 40.13 -13.38 26.48
CA ARG A 113 40.39 -12.57 27.68
C ARG A 113 40.34 -13.42 28.93
N LEU A 114 41.10 -13.00 29.92
CA LEU A 114 41.09 -13.62 31.24
C LEU A 114 39.79 -13.26 31.97
N LEU A 115 38.94 -14.27 32.22
CA LEU A 115 37.62 -14.10 32.83
C LEU A 115 37.67 -13.62 34.28
N THR A 116 38.80 -13.85 34.95
CA THR A 116 39.05 -13.38 36.33
C THR A 116 39.61 -11.96 36.38
N SER A 117 39.94 -11.35 35.24
CA SER A 117 40.43 -9.97 35.24
C SER A 117 39.33 -9.01 35.69
N ARG A 118 39.71 -8.04 36.53
CA ARG A 118 38.81 -7.00 37.04
C ARG A 118 38.13 -6.22 35.90
N GLU A 119 38.87 -5.99 34.82
CA GLU A 119 38.35 -5.34 33.61
C GLU A 119 37.22 -6.13 32.95
N PHE A 120 37.37 -7.46 32.85
CA PHE A 120 36.32 -8.31 32.28
C PHE A 120 35.08 -8.32 33.16
N VAL A 121 35.25 -8.47 34.49
CA VAL A 121 34.14 -8.44 35.45
C VAL A 121 33.37 -7.13 35.37
N HIS A 122 34.07 -5.98 35.36
CA HIS A 122 33.42 -4.66 35.23
C HIS A 122 32.61 -4.56 33.94
N ARG A 123 33.19 -4.99 32.81
CA ARG A 123 32.52 -4.95 31.51
C ARG A 123 31.28 -5.84 31.44
N VAL A 124 31.29 -7.01 32.09
CA VAL A 124 30.12 -7.89 32.23
C VAL A 124 29.02 -7.17 33.01
N THR A 125 29.37 -6.55 34.15
CA THR A 125 28.38 -5.84 34.98
C THR A 125 27.74 -4.66 34.25
N GLU A 126 28.53 -3.89 33.49
CA GLU A 126 28.00 -2.80 32.66
C GLU A 126 27.10 -3.33 31.53
N PHE A 127 27.47 -4.45 30.91
CA PHE A 127 26.67 -5.07 29.86
C PHE A 127 25.32 -5.55 30.39
N GLU A 128 25.30 -6.20 31.55
CA GLU A 128 24.07 -6.64 32.21
C GLU A 128 23.18 -5.45 32.61
N LYS A 129 23.77 -4.39 33.19
CA LYS A 129 23.04 -3.17 33.54
C LYS A 129 22.40 -2.53 32.31
N ASN A 130 23.17 -2.37 31.23
CA ASN A 130 22.67 -1.84 29.96
C ASN A 130 21.59 -2.72 29.33
N ALA A 131 21.68 -4.05 29.49
CA ALA A 131 20.67 -4.98 29.00
C ALA A 131 19.35 -4.82 29.78
N ARG A 132 19.42 -4.71 31.11
CA ARG A 132 18.26 -4.49 31.98
C ARG A 132 17.58 -3.15 31.67
N GLU A 133 18.34 -2.05 31.58
CA GLU A 133 17.81 -0.72 31.25
C GLU A 133 17.11 -0.72 29.87
N LYS A 134 17.66 -1.43 28.87
CA LYS A 134 17.02 -1.58 27.56
C LYS A 134 15.72 -2.37 27.65
N GLU A 135 15.69 -3.45 28.41
CA GLU A 135 14.49 -4.28 28.59
C GLU A 135 13.39 -3.47 29.30
N GLU A 136 13.74 -2.75 30.36
CA GLU A 136 12.84 -1.84 31.07
C GLU A 136 12.32 -0.74 30.15
N GLY A 137 13.18 -0.11 29.35
CA GLY A 137 12.77 0.89 28.36
C GLY A 137 11.82 0.33 27.29
N LEU A 138 12.00 -0.92 26.87
CA LEU A 138 11.06 -1.60 25.96
C LEU A 138 9.71 -1.88 26.64
N LYS A 139 9.71 -2.32 27.91
CA LYS A 139 8.50 -2.54 28.70
C LYS A 139 7.72 -1.22 28.89
N GLN A 140 8.40 -0.14 29.26
CA GLN A 140 7.78 1.19 29.39
C GLN A 140 7.18 1.67 28.06
N ARG A 141 7.93 1.56 26.95
CA ARG A 141 7.41 1.92 25.62
C ARG A 141 6.20 1.10 25.20
N LYS A 142 6.16 -0.18 25.59
CA LYS A 142 5.01 -1.06 25.33
C LYS A 142 3.80 -0.61 26.16
N ALA A 143 3.98 -0.37 27.45
CA ALA A 143 2.92 0.14 28.33
C ALA A 143 2.34 1.48 27.84
N SER A 144 3.19 2.46 27.51
CA SER A 144 2.73 3.75 26.98
C SER A 144 2.00 3.62 25.63
N ARG A 145 2.40 2.65 24.78
CA ARG A 145 1.66 2.34 23.54
C ARG A 145 0.29 1.76 23.85
N GLU A 146 0.20 0.82 24.79
CA GLU A 146 -1.06 0.19 25.19
C GLU A 146 -2.02 1.23 25.79
N GLU A 147 -1.54 2.08 26.69
CA GLU A 147 -2.31 3.21 27.26
C GLU A 147 -2.81 4.15 26.16
N LYS A 148 -1.93 4.58 25.24
CA LYS A 148 -2.33 5.43 24.12
C LYS A 148 -3.37 4.76 23.22
N THR A 149 -3.22 3.46 22.96
CA THR A 149 -4.20 2.73 22.15
C THR A 149 -5.55 2.59 22.85
N ALA A 150 -5.57 2.41 24.16
CA ALA A 150 -6.81 2.38 24.95
C ALA A 150 -7.49 3.76 24.93
N ALA A 151 -6.75 4.84 25.25
CA ALA A 151 -7.27 6.20 25.21
C ALA A 151 -7.82 6.58 23.82
N MET A 152 -7.14 6.16 22.74
CA MET A 152 -7.61 6.36 21.38
C MET A 152 -8.90 5.58 21.05
N LYS A 153 -9.10 4.38 21.62
CA LYS A 153 -10.35 3.62 21.45
C LYS A 153 -11.51 4.34 22.15
N ASP A 154 -11.30 4.77 23.39
CA ASP A 154 -12.33 5.49 24.15
C ASP A 154 -12.68 6.82 23.48
N TRP A 155 -11.68 7.57 23.03
CA TRP A 155 -11.87 8.80 22.25
C TRP A 155 -12.69 8.54 20.98
N LYS A 156 -12.45 7.43 20.28
CA LYS A 156 -13.19 7.09 19.06
C LYS A 156 -14.67 6.84 19.35
N VAL A 157 -14.99 6.13 20.43
CA VAL A 157 -16.38 5.88 20.86
C VAL A 157 -17.10 7.20 21.15
N LEU A 158 -16.44 8.10 21.89
CA LEU A 158 -17.01 9.41 22.21
C LEU A 158 -17.18 10.30 20.98
N ASP A 159 -16.20 10.31 20.07
CA ASP A 159 -16.29 11.09 18.82
C ASP A 159 -17.37 10.55 17.87
N ASP A 160 -17.55 9.23 17.81
CA ASP A 160 -18.60 8.61 17.00
C ASP A 160 -19.99 8.93 17.57
N ALA A 161 -20.18 8.89 18.90
CA ALA A 161 -21.42 9.34 19.55
C ALA A 161 -21.70 10.83 19.29
N ARG A 162 -20.67 11.69 19.34
CA ARG A 162 -20.79 13.11 18.99
C ARG A 162 -21.20 13.31 17.54
N LYS A 163 -20.59 12.59 16.60
CA LYS A 163 -20.95 12.65 15.17
C LYS A 163 -22.39 12.21 14.94
N ALA A 164 -22.85 11.16 15.62
CA ALA A 164 -24.23 10.70 15.53
C ALA A 164 -25.22 11.78 15.99
N ARG A 165 -24.96 12.44 17.13
CA ARG A 165 -25.79 13.57 17.60
C ARG A 165 -25.78 14.74 16.62
N ASN A 166 -24.61 15.10 16.12
CA ASN A 166 -24.48 16.16 15.11
C ASN A 166 -25.19 15.80 13.79
N LYS A 167 -25.31 14.52 13.45
CA LYS A 167 -26.07 14.06 12.28
C LYS A 167 -27.57 14.31 12.47
N VAL A 168 -28.12 13.94 13.62
CA VAL A 168 -29.54 14.20 13.97
C VAL A 168 -29.85 15.69 13.91
N ILE A 169 -29.00 16.53 14.51
CA ILE A 169 -29.16 18.00 14.48
C ILE A 169 -29.14 18.53 13.05
N LYS A 170 -28.28 17.98 12.18
CA LYS A 170 -28.26 18.36 10.76
C LYS A 170 -29.52 17.90 10.03
N GLU A 171 -30.02 16.72 10.31
CA GLU A 171 -31.26 16.20 9.72
C GLU A 171 -32.45 17.08 10.13
N GLU A 172 -32.61 17.40 11.41
CA GLU A 172 -33.61 18.34 11.91
C GLU A 172 -33.48 19.72 11.26
N TYR A 173 -32.25 20.25 11.16
CA TYR A 173 -31.99 21.51 10.48
C TYR A 173 -32.41 21.46 9.01
N THR A 174 -32.19 20.35 8.30
CA THR A 174 -32.62 20.23 6.90
C THR A 174 -34.14 20.22 6.76
N VAL A 175 -34.86 19.57 7.68
CA VAL A 175 -36.33 19.62 7.70
C VAL A 175 -36.82 21.04 7.97
N TRP A 176 -36.23 21.71 8.97
CA TRP A 176 -36.58 23.07 9.32
C TRP A 176 -36.27 24.08 8.20
N LEU A 177 -35.15 23.89 7.50
CA LEU A 177 -34.77 24.71 6.36
C LEU A 177 -35.73 24.51 5.17
N LYS A 178 -36.15 23.28 4.88
CA LYS A 178 -37.16 22.99 3.85
C LYS A 178 -38.51 23.64 4.18
N ALA A 179 -38.96 23.56 5.44
CA ALA A 179 -40.20 24.22 5.88
C ALA A 179 -40.11 25.75 5.72
N TRP A 180 -38.96 26.33 6.05
CA TRP A 180 -38.71 27.76 5.84
C TRP A 180 -38.68 28.13 4.35
N GLU A 181 -38.06 27.32 3.48
CA GLU A 181 -38.03 27.55 2.04
C GLU A 181 -39.44 27.50 1.42
N ALA A 182 -40.26 26.52 1.80
CA ALA A 182 -41.65 26.43 1.36
C ALA A 182 -42.47 27.67 1.75
N GLU A 183 -42.36 28.11 3.00
CA GLU A 183 -43.05 29.32 3.49
C GLU A 183 -42.51 30.60 2.82
N ARG A 184 -41.19 30.68 2.58
CA ARG A 184 -40.58 31.79 1.84
C ARG A 184 -41.14 31.88 0.42
N ASP A 185 -41.29 30.74 -0.25
CA ASP A 185 -41.75 30.70 -1.63
C ASP A 185 -43.26 30.97 -1.72
N LEU A 186 -44.07 30.50 -0.78
CA LEU A 186 -45.48 30.90 -0.62
C LEU A 186 -45.61 32.41 -0.36
N ALA A 187 -44.82 32.96 0.55
CA ALA A 187 -44.85 34.40 0.87
C ALA A 187 -44.50 35.27 -0.35
N LYS A 188 -43.58 34.82 -1.22
CA LYS A 188 -43.27 35.50 -2.48
C LYS A 188 -44.43 35.48 -3.46
N LEU A 189 -45.13 34.35 -3.61
CA LEU A 189 -46.30 34.22 -4.48
C LEU A 189 -47.45 35.13 -4.01
N GLU A 190 -47.65 35.23 -2.69
CA GLU A 190 -48.69 36.05 -2.07
C GLU A 190 -48.26 37.53 -1.89
N HIS A 191 -47.09 37.92 -2.41
CA HIS A 191 -46.51 39.27 -2.26
C HIS A 191 -46.42 39.79 -0.81
N ARG A 192 -46.31 38.87 0.16
CA ARG A 192 -46.15 39.20 1.58
C ARG A 192 -44.71 38.98 2.04
N ARG A 193 -44.36 39.51 3.21
CA ARG A 193 -43.08 39.18 3.87
C ARG A 193 -43.20 37.82 4.54
N ALA A 194 -42.16 36.99 4.40
CA ALA A 194 -42.07 35.72 5.12
C ALA A 194 -42.12 35.98 6.64
N SER A 195 -42.94 35.21 7.34
CA SER A 195 -43.29 35.41 8.75
C SER A 195 -42.14 35.12 9.72
N TRP A 196 -41.26 34.17 9.37
CA TRP A 196 -40.14 33.73 10.21
C TRP A 196 -38.76 33.86 9.56
N LYS A 197 -37.74 34.05 10.41
CA LYS A 197 -36.33 34.23 10.02
C LYS A 197 -35.70 32.90 9.58
N LYS A 198 -34.70 32.98 8.68
CA LYS A 198 -33.97 31.81 8.17
C LYS A 198 -33.27 31.05 9.32
N PRO A 199 -33.46 29.73 9.42
CA PRO A 199 -32.70 28.85 10.31
C PRO A 199 -31.18 28.99 10.17
N THR A 200 -30.45 28.99 11.30
CA THR A 200 -28.96 28.94 11.30
C THR A 200 -28.44 27.73 12.08
N LEU A 201 -27.35 27.12 11.59
CA LEU A 201 -26.72 25.94 12.20
C LEU A 201 -25.62 26.31 13.22
N LYS A 202 -25.28 27.60 13.32
CA LYS A 202 -24.15 28.08 14.13
C LYS A 202 -24.48 27.96 15.62
N GLY A 203 -23.67 27.23 16.37
CA GLY A 203 -23.83 27.03 17.82
C GLY A 203 -24.63 25.80 18.25
N LEU A 204 -25.28 25.09 17.32
CA LEU A 204 -26.04 23.86 17.60
C LEU A 204 -25.17 22.59 17.56
N LEU A 205 -24.08 22.61 16.80
CA LEU A 205 -23.19 21.44 16.65
C LEU A 205 -22.20 21.32 17.80
N PHE A 206 -22.01 20.11 18.30
CA PHE A 206 -20.98 19.79 19.28
C PHE A 206 -19.58 19.88 18.66
N SER A 207 -18.69 20.62 19.34
CA SER A 207 -17.28 20.82 18.97
C SER A 207 -16.47 19.51 19.03
N PRO A 208 -15.40 19.38 18.24
CA PRO A 208 -14.57 18.18 18.24
C PRO A 208 -13.85 18.01 19.59
N LEU A 209 -13.77 16.76 20.06
CA LEU A 209 -13.01 16.42 21.27
C LEU A 209 -11.50 16.43 20.98
N PRO A 210 -10.65 16.92 21.89
CA PRO A 210 -9.20 16.87 21.74
C PRO A 210 -8.72 15.42 21.68
N LYS A 211 -7.71 15.15 20.85
CA LYS A 211 -7.14 13.81 20.71
C LYS A 211 -6.13 13.53 21.84
N PRO A 212 -6.14 12.31 22.41
CA PRO A 212 -5.13 11.86 23.36
C PRO A 212 -3.78 11.51 22.71
#